data_AF-A0A914YF73-F1
#
_entry.id   AF-A0A914YF73-F1
#
_cell.length_a   1.000
_cell.length_b   1.000
_cell.length_c   1.000
_cell.angle_alpha   90.00
_cell.angle_beta   90.00
_cell.angle_gamma   90.00
#
_symmetry.space_group_name_H-M   'P 1'
#
loop_
_entity.id
_entity.type
_entity.pdbx_description
1 polymer ?
#
loop_
_entity_poly.entity_id
_entity_poly.type
_entity_poly.pdbx_seq_one_letter_code
_entity_poly.pdbx_strand_id
1 'polypeptide(L)'
;MTPGFYINERIAGIAEKFISDDISPAQHKLYISLTRHRDKMNRIVSTFPNKAYLIKCLLASCFIPIYSMGYYGIPPELDGEQYIDGGYTENLPNFK
;
A
#
# COMPACT_ATOMS: atom_id res chain seq x y z
N MET A 1 11.75 11.85 -16.26
CA MET A 1 10.59 11.65 -15.34
C MET A 1 10.02 13.01 -15.01
N THR A 2 8.73 13.22 -15.26
CA THR A 2 8.07 14.52 -15.11
C THR A 2 8.01 14.91 -13.63
N PRO A 3 8.51 16.09 -13.24
CA PRO A 3 8.35 16.57 -11.86
C PRO A 3 6.86 16.72 -11.54
N GLY A 4 6.37 16.03 -10.49
CA GLY A 4 4.99 16.17 -10.02
C GLY A 4 4.02 15.02 -10.34
N PHE A 5 4.47 13.88 -10.88
CA PHE A 5 3.60 12.70 -11.03
C PHE A 5 3.64 11.81 -9.78
N TYR A 6 2.88 12.20 -8.76
CA TYR A 6 2.68 11.43 -7.54
C TYR A 6 1.65 10.31 -7.79
N ILE A 7 2.13 9.13 -8.18
CA ILE A 7 1.29 7.93 -8.36
C ILE A 7 0.45 7.68 -7.11
N ASN A 8 1.03 7.90 -5.93
CA ASN A 8 0.36 7.84 -4.63
C ASN A 8 -0.85 8.79 -4.55
N GLU A 9 -0.74 10.05 -4.95
CA GLU A 9 -1.87 11.00 -4.86
C GLU A 9 -2.98 10.64 -5.85
N ARG A 10 -2.61 10.18 -7.05
CA ARG A 10 -3.58 9.78 -8.06
C ARG A 10 -4.28 8.47 -7.70
N ILE A 11 -3.55 7.50 -7.15
CA ILE A 11 -4.12 6.26 -6.63
C ILE A 11 -4.98 6.53 -5.40
N ALA A 12 -4.58 7.45 -4.50
CA ALA A 12 -5.41 7.87 -3.37
C ALA A 12 -6.75 8.44 -3.86
N GLY A 13 -6.72 9.39 -4.80
CA GLY A 13 -7.94 10.02 -5.32
C GLY A 13 -8.83 9.05 -6.10
N ILE A 14 -8.26 8.09 -6.84
CA ILE A 14 -9.02 7.02 -7.51
C ILE A 14 -9.59 6.06 -6.45
N ALA A 15 -8.79 5.61 -5.50
CA ALA A 15 -9.22 4.70 -4.44
C ALA A 15 -10.35 5.34 -3.62
N GLU A 16 -10.25 6.60 -3.22
CA GLU A 16 -11.32 7.30 -2.50
C GLU A 16 -12.61 7.38 -3.30
N LYS A 17 -12.52 7.60 -4.62
CA LYS A 17 -13.66 7.74 -5.51
C LYS A 17 -14.34 6.41 -5.87
N PHE A 18 -13.57 5.33 -5.96
CA PHE A 18 -14.07 4.03 -6.41
C PHE A 18 -14.29 3.02 -5.28
N ILE A 19 -13.63 3.18 -4.13
CA ILE A 19 -13.89 2.36 -2.95
C ILE A 19 -15.15 2.90 -2.26
N SER A 20 -16.16 2.05 -2.16
CA SER A 20 -17.38 2.32 -1.40
C SER A 20 -17.06 2.56 0.08
N ASP A 21 -17.91 3.32 0.77
CA ASP A 21 -17.74 3.53 2.22
C ASP A 21 -17.94 2.24 3.03
N ASP A 22 -18.72 1.30 2.48
CA ASP A 22 -18.77 -0.08 2.99
C ASP A 22 -17.59 -0.90 2.48
N ILE A 23 -16.64 -1.16 3.37
CA ILE A 23 -15.46 -2.00 3.14
C ILE A 23 -15.63 -3.45 3.64
N SER A 24 -16.80 -3.80 4.16
CA SER A 24 -17.10 -5.17 4.63
C SER A 24 -16.83 -6.24 3.56
N PRO A 25 -17.12 -5.99 2.25
CA PRO A 25 -16.81 -6.96 1.21
C PRO A 25 -15.31 -7.23 1.02
N ALA A 26 -14.42 -6.31 1.41
CA ALA A 26 -12.98 -6.47 1.24
C ALA A 26 -12.35 -7.37 2.32
N GLN A 27 -13.02 -7.54 3.46
CA GLN A 27 -12.51 -8.33 4.58
C GLN A 27 -12.30 -9.79 4.15
N HIS A 28 -11.08 -10.29 4.30
CA HIS A 28 -10.64 -11.64 3.93
C HIS A 28 -10.81 -12.01 2.45
N LYS A 29 -11.20 -11.07 1.59
CA LYS A 29 -11.32 -11.24 0.14
C LYS A 29 -10.28 -10.45 -0.65
N LEU A 30 -9.77 -9.37 -0.08
CA LEU A 30 -8.65 -8.60 -0.60
C LEU A 30 -7.42 -8.84 0.27
N TYR A 31 -6.31 -9.19 -0.36
CA TYR A 31 -5.02 -9.39 0.29
C TYR A 31 -4.02 -8.39 -0.29
N ILE A 32 -3.41 -7.59 0.57
CA ILE A 32 -2.42 -6.58 0.19
C ILE A 32 -1.07 -7.01 0.76
N SER A 33 -0.10 -7.25 -0.12
CA SER A 33 1.27 -7.58 0.25
C SER A 33 2.08 -6.29 0.40
N LEU A 34 2.73 -6.12 1.55
CA LEU A 34 3.53 -4.95 1.89
C LEU A 34 4.91 -5.38 2.36
N THR A 35 5.93 -4.59 2.02
CA THR A 35 7.29 -4.79 2.55
C THR A 35 7.54 -3.79 3.66
N ARG A 36 7.85 -4.25 4.88
CA ARG A 36 8.29 -3.35 5.96
C ARG A 36 9.65 -2.76 5.61
N HIS A 37 9.73 -1.43 5.62
CA HIS A 37 10.91 -0.72 5.11
C HIS A 37 12.18 -1.03 5.91
N ARG A 38 12.04 -1.12 7.25
CA ARG A 38 13.14 -1.25 8.22
C ARG A 38 13.93 -2.54 8.08
N ASP A 39 13.25 -3.68 7.93
CA ASP A 39 13.85 -5.01 7.98
C ASP A 39 13.48 -5.88 6.76
N LYS A 40 12.81 -5.29 5.77
CA LYS A 40 12.40 -5.95 4.53
C LYS A 40 11.58 -7.21 4.77
N MET A 41 10.80 -7.27 5.86
CA MET A 41 9.86 -8.37 6.07
C MET A 41 8.54 -8.14 5.36
N ASN A 42 7.98 -9.20 4.79
CA ASN A 42 6.67 -9.16 4.16
C ASN A 42 5.55 -9.13 5.21
N ARG A 43 4.53 -8.31 4.96
CA ARG A 43 3.28 -8.25 5.74
C ARG A 43 2.11 -8.33 4.77
N ILE A 44 1.32 -9.39 4.89
CA ILE A 44 0.05 -9.52 4.17
C ILE A 44 -1.07 -8.99 5.06
N VAL A 45 -1.85 -8.05 4.54
CA VAL A 45 -3.01 -7.48 5.21
C VAL A 45 -4.27 -7.89 4.47
N SER A 46 -5.23 -8.48 5.19
CA SER A 46 -6.54 -8.88 4.64
C SER A 46 -7.72 -8.43 5.47
N THR A 47 -7.46 -7.75 6.59
CA THR A 47 -8.47 -7.14 7.45
C THR A 47 -8.20 -5.65 7.57
N PHE A 48 -9.26 -4.86 7.46
CA PHE A 48 -9.18 -3.41 7.41
C PHE A 48 -10.17 -2.81 8.40
N PRO A 49 -9.73 -2.07 9.42
CA PRO A 49 -10.61 -1.51 10.44
C PRO A 49 -11.48 -0.36 9.92
N ASN A 50 -11.02 0.35 8.87
CA ASN A 50 -11.75 1.44 8.24
C ASN A 50 -11.23 1.70 6.81
N LYS A 51 -12.00 2.47 6.03
CA LYS A 51 -11.67 2.83 4.64
C LYS A 51 -10.33 3.54 4.53
N ALA A 52 -10.01 4.45 5.45
CA ALA A 52 -8.74 5.17 5.44
C ALA A 52 -7.54 4.23 5.60
N TYR A 53 -7.65 3.20 6.46
CA TYR A 53 -6.62 2.19 6.62
C TYR A 53 -6.45 1.34 5.36
N LEU A 54 -7.55 0.91 4.73
CA LEU A 54 -7.51 0.21 3.44
C LEU A 54 -6.80 1.04 2.36
N ILE A 55 -7.13 2.33 2.24
CA ILE A 55 -6.49 3.25 1.29
C ILE A 55 -4.99 3.36 1.59
N LYS A 56 -4.60 3.54 2.86
CA LYS A 56 -3.17 3.57 3.23
C LYS A 56 -2.43 2.28 2.87
N CYS A 57 -3.06 1.11 3.05
CA CYS A 57 -2.47 -0.16 2.61
C CYS A 57 -2.27 -0.20 1.09
N LEU A 58 -3.25 0.25 0.31
CA LEU A 58 -3.12 0.33 -1.15
C LEU A 58 -1.99 1.29 -1.57
N LEU A 59 -1.89 2.44 -0.90
CA LEU A 59 -0.81 3.40 -1.14
C LEU A 59 0.57 2.82 -0.82
N ALA A 60 0.69 2.12 0.31
CA ALA A 60 1.93 1.44 0.68
C ALA A 60 2.32 0.36 -0.35
N SER A 61 1.34 -0.40 -0.85
CA SER A 61 1.56 -1.43 -1.87
C SER A 61 2.01 -0.86 -3.21
N CYS A 62 1.70 0.40 -3.52
CA CYS A 62 2.12 1.05 -4.76
C CYS A 62 3.31 2.01 -4.56
N PHE A 63 3.90 2.04 -3.37
CA PHE A 63 5.04 2.89 -3.06
C PHE A 63 6.34 2.18 -3.46
N ILE A 64 6.77 2.37 -4.71
CA ILE A 64 8.00 1.77 -5.24
C ILE A 64 9.17 2.72 -4.98
N PRO A 65 10.19 2.32 -4.17
CA PRO A 65 11.25 3.23 -3.69
C PRO A 65 12.00 4.01 -4.79
N ILE A 66 12.12 3.45 -5.99
CA ILE A 66 12.84 4.07 -7.12
C ILE A 66 11.93 5.02 -7.93
N TYR A 67 10.63 4.74 -8.01
CA TYR A 67 9.70 5.45 -8.89
C TYR A 67 8.83 6.48 -8.16
N SER A 68 8.57 6.30 -6.85
CA SER A 68 7.59 7.12 -6.13
C SER A 68 8.13 8.47 -5.65
N MET A 69 9.45 8.64 -5.43
CA MET A 69 10.06 9.94 -5.12
C MET A 69 11.61 9.95 -5.07
N GLY A 70 12.28 8.86 -5.43
CA GLY A 70 13.70 8.68 -5.10
C GLY A 70 13.94 8.64 -3.58
N TYR A 71 15.22 8.64 -3.18
CA TYR A 71 15.75 8.39 -1.83
C TYR A 71 15.13 9.19 -0.64
N TYR A 72 14.25 10.16 -0.91
CA TYR A 72 13.67 11.10 0.06
C TYR A 72 12.14 10.97 0.23
N GLY A 73 11.48 10.05 -0.46
CA GLY A 73 10.04 9.81 -0.28
C GLY A 73 9.74 9.21 1.09
N ILE A 74 8.84 9.83 1.85
CA ILE A 74 8.37 9.30 3.14
C ILE A 74 7.40 8.14 2.86
N PRO A 75 7.72 6.89 3.25
CA PRO A 75 6.83 5.76 3.04
C PRO A 75 5.56 5.91 3.89
N PRO A 76 4.42 5.38 3.44
CA PRO A 76 3.21 5.34 4.26
C PRO A 76 3.45 4.58 5.57
N GLU A 77 2.95 5.15 6.67
CA GLU A 77 3.00 4.54 7.99
C GLU A 77 1.68 3.80 8.27
N LEU A 78 1.82 2.53 8.64
CA LEU A 78 0.75 1.67 9.12
C LEU A 78 1.16 1.14 10.50
N ASP A 79 0.34 1.39 11.51
CA ASP A 79 0.56 0.93 12.89
C ASP A 79 1.95 1.29 13.47
N GLY A 80 2.48 2.48 13.13
CA GLY A 80 3.80 2.94 13.59
C GLY A 80 4.99 2.42 12.78
N GLU A 81 4.76 1.66 11.71
CA GLU A 81 5.80 1.09 10.85
C GLU A 81 5.66 1.60 9.41
N GLN A 82 6.79 1.82 8.74
CA GLN A 82 6.83 2.29 7.36
C GLN A 82 6.82 1.12 6.37
N TYR A 83 5.94 1.21 5.37
CA TYR A 83 5.78 0.16 4.36
C TYR A 83 6.00 0.67 2.94
N ILE A 84 6.56 -0.20 2.11
CA ILE A 84 6.79 -0.01 0.68
C ILE A 84 6.15 -1.16 -0.10
N ASP A 85 6.19 -1.09 -1.43
CA ASP A 85 5.66 -2.09 -2.34
C ASP A 85 6.08 -3.53 -1.93
N GLY A 86 5.11 -4.43 -1.88
CA GLY A 86 5.28 -5.85 -1.54
C GLY A 86 6.15 -6.61 -2.56
N GLY A 87 6.20 -6.16 -3.81
CA GLY A 87 7.00 -6.73 -4.88
C GLY A 87 8.51 -6.67 -4.65
N TYR A 88 8.98 -5.90 -3.67
CA TYR A 88 10.39 -5.92 -3.25
C TYR A 88 10.77 -7.18 -2.46
N THR A 89 9.80 -7.86 -1.85
CA THR A 89 10.04 -9.08 -1.03
C THR A 89 9.33 -10.31 -1.58
N GLU A 90 8.05 -10.18 -1.92
CA GLU A 90 7.19 -11.27 -2.39
C GLU A 90 6.27 -10.70 -3.48
N ASN A 91 6.66 -10.90 -4.73
CA ASN A 91 5.88 -10.48 -5.90
C ASN A 91 4.69 -11.43 -6.19
N LEU A 92 4.64 -12.58 -5.50
CA LEU A 92 3.64 -13.65 -5.65
C LEU A 92 3.41 -14.35 -4.29
N PRO A 93 2.59 -13.78 -3.39
CA PRO A 93 2.25 -14.45 -2.15
C PRO A 93 1.51 -15.76 -2.45
N ASN A 94 2.12 -16.90 -2.10
CA ASN A 94 1.49 -18.20 -2.20
C ASN A 94 0.55 -18.40 -1.02
N PHE A 95 -0.75 -18.25 -1.26
CA PHE A 95 -1.79 -18.69 -0.32
C PHE A 95 -1.92 -20.21 -0.42
N LYS A 96 -1.15 -20.95 0.39
CA LYS A 96 -1.40 -22.37 0.64
C LYS A 96 -2.42 -22.54 1.76
#